data_AF-A0A837HI87-F1
#
_entry.id   AF-A0A837HI87-F1
#
_cell.length_a   1.000
_cell.length_b   1.000
_cell.length_c   1.000
_cell.angle_alpha   90.00
_cell.angle_beta   90.00
_cell.angle_gamma   90.00
#
_symmetry.space_group_name_H-M   'P 1'
#
loop_
_entity.id
_entity.type
_entity.pdbx_description
1 polymer ?
#
loop_
_entity_poly.entity_id
_entity_poly.type
_entity_poly.pdbx_seq_one_letter_code
_entity_poly.pdbx_strand_id
1 'polypeptide(L)'
;MEGDVENFNSENSGNNNGQISNFEKDNKSSESNNKKLILAGIFCALLFIVLLSMAYFLFYKRADLTVSDLKTQVYAEKIDKFVRLECKIENRGHKETVDGVDVVVKVGEKLIASEKIKGLKVGEIYNFSKTIEKIDSGNYSYDIIIDPEKKVSELSKLNNVDKFNFVVPNDSPDLRVTDIKFNGINALDVTYCNVWTVRNQEQFQFKVSIDGKEYRAAPYWDYFRLSPGDCLTSDIIYNLDIVDERDKNVVVTIDSGNIVKESNENNNDYEKKLNFEKVNTCEDSDGGKDYYTRGVSTIHNVSSKYISPFGIRGGGSIDINGKMILSGGDPSVVSVYDNCLKEGGPQLNEAFCDENGEVSATAFMCPMGCREGACIK
;
A
#
# COMPACT_ATOMS: atom_id res chain seq x y z
N MET A 1 8.58 -18.79 -31.97
CA MET A 1 8.25 -17.81 -33.01
C MET A 1 9.53 -17.56 -33.78
N GLU A 2 9.67 -18.33 -34.86
CA GLU A 2 10.73 -18.20 -35.85
C GLU A 2 10.32 -17.12 -36.87
N GLY A 3 11.31 -16.50 -37.49
CA GLY A 3 11.18 -15.63 -38.68
C GLY A 3 11.72 -14.23 -38.43
N ASP A 4 12.52 -13.60 -39.30
CA ASP A 4 13.18 -14.02 -40.53
C ASP A 4 14.36 -13.05 -40.74
N VAL A 5 15.47 -13.56 -41.30
CA VAL A 5 16.67 -12.79 -41.62
C VAL A 5 16.57 -12.36 -43.08
N GLU A 6 16.40 -11.06 -43.33
CA GLU A 6 16.46 -10.51 -44.69
C GLU A 6 17.92 -10.21 -45.10
N ASN A 7 18.39 -11.01 -46.05
CA ASN A 7 19.59 -10.80 -46.86
C ASN A 7 19.35 -9.69 -47.88
N PHE A 8 20.17 -8.65 -47.89
CA PHE A 8 20.29 -7.73 -49.03
C PHE A 8 21.47 -8.11 -49.92
N ASN A 9 21.13 -8.60 -51.12
CA ASN A 9 22.04 -8.93 -52.21
C ASN A 9 22.68 -7.67 -52.81
N SER A 10 23.98 -7.79 -53.10
CA SER A 10 24.73 -6.90 -53.98
C SER A 10 24.43 -7.24 -55.43
N GLU A 11 24.04 -6.23 -56.22
CA GLU A 11 23.88 -6.38 -57.66
C GLU A 11 24.90 -5.54 -58.45
N ASN A 12 25.47 -6.25 -59.43
CA ASN A 12 25.87 -5.83 -60.77
C ASN A 12 27.13 -4.97 -60.97
N SER A 13 28.23 -5.71 -61.16
CA SER A 13 29.32 -5.37 -62.06
C SER A 13 28.84 -5.37 -63.53
N GLY A 14 28.69 -4.19 -64.12
CA GLY A 14 28.49 -4.02 -65.56
C GLY A 14 29.84 -4.01 -66.28
N ASN A 15 30.12 -5.12 -66.98
CA ASN A 15 31.28 -5.33 -67.83
C ASN A 15 30.93 -4.83 -69.25
N ASN A 16 31.58 -3.76 -69.74
CA ASN A 16 31.44 -3.28 -71.11
C ASN A 16 32.80 -3.24 -71.81
N ASN A 17 33.10 -4.33 -72.52
CA ASN A 17 34.13 -4.40 -73.55
C ASN A 17 33.55 -3.84 -74.86
N GLY A 18 34.14 -2.78 -75.41
CA GLY A 18 33.69 -2.24 -76.69
C GLY A 18 34.64 -1.21 -77.30
N GLN A 19 35.31 -1.65 -78.38
CA GLN A 19 35.85 -0.88 -79.50
C GLN A 19 37.04 0.07 -79.25
N ILE A 20 38.22 -0.50 -79.53
CA ILE A 20 39.43 0.21 -79.94
C ILE A 20 39.33 0.48 -81.45
N SER A 21 39.21 1.74 -81.85
CA SER A 21 39.45 2.16 -83.24
C SER A 21 40.23 3.48 -83.26
N ASN A 22 41.47 3.38 -83.74
CA ASN A 22 42.27 4.35 -84.50
C ASN A 22 41.86 5.83 -84.42
N PHE A 23 42.61 6.61 -83.64
CA PHE A 23 42.77 8.05 -83.84
C PHE A 23 44.24 8.43 -83.64
N GLU A 24 45.03 8.18 -84.68
CA GLU A 24 46.38 8.74 -84.86
C GLU A 24 46.25 9.97 -85.75
N LYS A 25 46.08 11.15 -85.15
CA LYS A 25 46.50 12.48 -85.66
C LYS A 25 46.06 13.56 -84.67
N ASP A 26 46.96 14.54 -84.46
CA ASP A 26 46.81 15.81 -83.71
C ASP A 26 47.47 15.90 -82.33
N ASN A 27 48.71 15.42 -82.25
CA ASN A 27 49.59 15.51 -81.07
C ASN A 27 50.29 16.88 -80.85
N LYS A 28 49.73 18.00 -81.31
CA LYS A 28 50.31 19.34 -81.04
C LYS A 28 49.37 20.36 -80.37
N SER A 29 48.11 20.01 -80.12
CA SER A 29 47.16 20.81 -79.32
C SER A 29 46.96 20.27 -77.88
N SER A 30 47.36 19.01 -77.65
CA SER A 30 47.22 18.26 -76.38
C SER A 30 48.05 18.85 -75.22
N GLU A 31 49.22 19.42 -75.50
CA GLU A 31 50.11 19.90 -74.42
C GLU A 31 49.59 21.15 -73.70
N SER A 32 48.82 22.00 -74.41
CA SER A 32 48.18 23.19 -73.84
C SER A 32 46.98 22.81 -72.96
N ASN A 33 46.18 21.84 -73.40
CA ASN A 33 45.01 21.38 -72.65
C ASN A 33 45.42 20.55 -71.42
N ASN A 34 46.48 19.76 -71.51
CA ASN A 34 47.03 19.03 -70.35
C ASN A 34 47.57 19.97 -69.28
N LYS A 35 48.23 21.08 -69.65
CA LYS A 35 48.69 22.10 -68.69
C LYS A 35 47.52 22.79 -67.97
N LYS A 36 46.44 23.12 -68.70
CA LYS A 36 45.22 23.68 -68.09
C LYS A 36 44.52 22.68 -67.16
N LEU A 37 44.49 21.40 -67.54
CA LEU A 37 43.89 20.34 -66.72
C LEU A 37 44.68 20.10 -65.42
N ILE A 38 46.01 20.07 -65.49
CA ILE A 38 46.89 19.94 -64.32
C ILE A 38 46.73 21.15 -63.39
N LEU A 39 46.68 22.38 -63.95
CA LEU A 39 46.50 23.59 -63.17
C LEU A 39 45.13 23.64 -62.47
N ALA A 40 44.06 23.20 -63.15
CA ALA A 40 42.73 23.08 -62.56
C ALA A 40 42.68 22.02 -61.45
N GLY A 41 43.34 20.87 -61.64
CA GLY A 41 43.44 19.82 -60.62
C GLY A 41 44.17 20.30 -59.35
N ILE A 42 45.29 21.01 -59.52
CA ILE A 42 46.04 21.61 -58.40
C ILE A 42 45.17 22.66 -57.66
N PHE A 43 44.45 23.50 -58.41
CA PHE A 43 43.57 24.51 -57.81
C PHE A 43 42.43 23.86 -57.01
N CYS A 44 41.78 22.82 -57.54
CA CYS A 44 40.76 22.07 -56.81
C CYS A 44 41.32 21.40 -55.54
N ALA A 45 42.51 20.81 -55.60
CA ALA A 45 43.14 20.20 -54.44
C ALA A 45 43.48 21.23 -53.35
N LEU A 46 44.04 22.38 -53.73
CA LEU A 46 44.33 23.47 -52.80
C LEU A 46 43.05 24.05 -52.19
N LEU A 47 42.00 24.26 -53.00
CA LEU A 47 40.71 24.71 -52.50
C LEU A 47 40.11 23.70 -51.51
N PHE A 48 40.22 22.40 -51.79
CA PHE A 48 39.75 21.36 -50.89
C PHE A 48 40.51 21.36 -49.56
N ILE A 49 41.84 21.56 -49.57
CA ILE A 49 42.65 21.70 -48.34
C ILE A 49 42.26 22.96 -47.55
N VAL A 50 42.02 24.09 -48.22
CA VAL A 50 41.57 25.33 -47.57
C VAL A 50 40.18 25.12 -46.95
N LEU A 51 39.26 24.45 -47.64
CA LEU A 51 37.93 24.15 -47.10
C LEU A 51 38.00 23.18 -45.91
N LEU A 52 38.86 22.16 -45.98
CA LEU A 52 39.11 21.22 -44.87
C LEU A 52 39.72 21.92 -43.66
N SER A 53 40.72 22.78 -43.87
CA SER A 53 41.34 23.55 -42.77
C SER A 53 40.38 24.57 -42.17
N MET A 54 39.53 25.22 -42.96
CA MET A 54 38.47 26.09 -42.46
C MET A 54 37.42 25.29 -41.67
N ALA A 55 36.98 24.15 -42.18
CA ALA A 55 36.07 23.26 -41.46
C ALA A 55 36.70 22.82 -40.13
N TYR A 56 37.95 22.35 -40.17
CA TYR A 56 38.71 21.96 -38.98
C TYR A 56 38.78 23.09 -37.96
N PHE A 57 39.09 24.33 -38.39
CA PHE A 57 39.14 25.49 -37.50
C PHE A 57 37.78 25.87 -36.91
N LEU A 58 36.69 25.68 -37.67
CA LEU A 58 35.32 25.90 -37.21
C LEU A 58 34.86 24.82 -36.20
N PHE A 59 35.35 23.59 -36.32
CA PHE A 59 35.11 22.51 -35.35
C PHE A 59 35.99 22.65 -34.11
N TYR A 60 37.25 23.09 -34.24
CA TYR A 60 38.20 23.22 -33.14
C TYR A 60 37.87 24.33 -32.12
N LYS A 61 36.77 25.08 -32.30
CA LYS A 61 36.38 26.20 -31.42
C LYS A 61 35.01 26.03 -30.78
N ARG A 62 34.57 24.80 -30.54
CA ARG A 62 33.29 24.51 -29.88
C ARG A 62 33.50 23.72 -28.60
N ALA A 63 32.62 23.96 -27.64
CA ALA A 63 32.50 23.13 -26.44
C ALA A 63 31.87 21.77 -26.82
N ASP A 64 31.87 20.82 -25.92
CA ASP A 64 31.12 19.56 -26.10
C ASP A 64 30.69 19.08 -24.72
N LEU A 65 29.49 19.50 -24.30
CA LEU A 65 29.02 19.20 -22.96
C LEU A 65 28.40 17.81 -22.93
N THR A 66 28.81 17.02 -21.96
CA THR A 66 28.34 15.65 -21.80
C THR A 66 27.88 15.43 -20.37
N VAL A 67 26.74 14.75 -20.21
CA VAL A 67 26.29 14.20 -18.93
C VAL A 67 26.63 12.70 -18.91
N SER A 68 27.18 12.20 -17.81
CA SER A 68 27.56 10.80 -17.67
C SER A 68 27.62 10.34 -16.21
N ASP A 69 27.82 9.04 -15.98
CA ASP A 69 27.98 8.41 -14.65
C ASP A 69 26.83 8.76 -13.70
N LEU A 70 25.60 8.75 -14.22
CA LEU A 70 24.40 9.05 -13.47
C LEU A 70 24.11 7.96 -12.45
N LYS A 71 24.04 8.37 -11.19
CA LYS A 71 23.77 7.56 -10.01
C LYS A 71 22.59 8.12 -9.26
N THR A 72 21.83 7.22 -8.67
CA THR A 72 20.70 7.56 -7.81
C THR A 72 20.74 6.80 -6.52
N GLN A 73 20.41 7.48 -5.43
CA GLN A 73 20.18 6.86 -4.15
C GLN A 73 18.85 7.35 -3.57
N VAL A 74 18.00 6.39 -3.19
CA VAL A 74 16.74 6.67 -2.48
C VAL A 74 17.03 6.62 -0.98
N TYR A 75 16.59 7.65 -0.27
CA TYR A 75 16.61 7.69 1.20
C TYR A 75 15.18 7.84 1.71
N ALA A 76 14.88 7.21 2.84
CA ALA A 76 13.64 7.38 3.56
C ALA A 76 13.94 7.86 4.98
N GLU A 77 13.41 9.02 5.37
CA GLU A 77 13.45 9.49 6.75
C GLU A 77 12.03 9.69 7.28
N LYS A 78 11.63 8.82 8.22
CA LYS A 78 10.33 8.79 8.93
C LYS A 78 9.09 8.60 8.04
N ILE A 79 8.81 9.55 7.15
CA ILE A 79 7.64 9.63 6.27
C ILE A 79 7.95 10.28 4.91
N ASP A 80 9.02 11.09 4.82
CA ASP A 80 9.39 11.75 3.58
C ASP A 80 10.46 10.91 2.85
N LYS A 81 10.28 10.79 1.54
CA LYS A 81 11.25 10.13 0.66
C LYS A 81 12.05 11.18 -0.09
N PHE A 82 13.34 10.94 -0.15
CA PHE A 82 14.30 11.79 -0.82
C PHE A 82 15.04 10.99 -1.87
N VAL A 83 15.32 11.61 -3.01
CA VAL A 83 16.14 11.01 -4.05
C VAL A 83 17.32 11.91 -4.27
N ARG A 84 18.53 11.39 -4.06
CA ARG A 84 19.76 12.08 -4.44
C ARG A 84 20.20 11.60 -5.81
N LEU A 85 20.35 12.57 -6.70
CA LEU A 85 20.89 12.40 -8.03
C LEU A 85 22.31 12.89 -8.04
N GLU A 86 23.21 12.07 -8.60
CA GLU A 86 24.61 12.43 -8.78
C GLU A 86 25.01 12.12 -10.22
N CYS A 87 25.69 13.03 -10.89
CA CYS A 87 26.27 12.76 -12.21
C CYS A 87 27.53 13.58 -12.46
N LYS A 88 28.28 13.19 -13.49
CA LYS A 88 29.42 13.92 -14.01
C LYS A 88 29.01 14.70 -15.23
N ILE A 89 29.34 15.98 -15.19
CA ILE A 89 29.19 16.90 -16.30
C ILE A 89 30.57 17.27 -16.77
N GLU A 90 30.86 17.07 -18.05
CA GLU A 90 32.19 17.27 -18.61
C GLU A 90 32.12 18.11 -19.88
N ASN A 91 33.08 19.00 -20.09
CA ASN A 91 33.30 19.66 -21.37
C ASN A 91 34.44 18.96 -22.14
N ARG A 92 34.09 18.10 -23.09
CA ARG A 92 35.03 17.35 -23.94
C ARG A 92 35.48 18.10 -25.18
N GLY A 93 34.98 19.32 -25.37
CA GLY A 93 35.25 20.12 -26.55
C GLY A 93 36.62 20.78 -26.52
N HIS A 94 36.82 21.73 -27.42
CA HIS A 94 38.07 22.47 -27.56
C HIS A 94 37.95 23.94 -27.12
N LYS A 95 36.79 24.34 -26.59
CA LYS A 95 36.49 25.68 -26.09
C LYS A 95 35.81 25.63 -24.74
N GLU A 96 36.21 26.52 -23.82
CA GLU A 96 35.56 26.71 -22.53
C GLU A 96 34.20 27.41 -22.66
N THR A 97 33.29 27.17 -21.71
CA THR A 97 32.00 27.86 -21.64
C THR A 97 32.08 29.01 -20.62
N VAL A 98 32.14 30.26 -21.06
CA VAL A 98 32.37 31.42 -20.18
C VAL A 98 31.10 32.04 -19.57
N ASP A 99 29.95 31.87 -20.22
CA ASP A 99 28.68 32.53 -19.81
C ASP A 99 27.88 31.74 -18.76
N GLY A 100 28.50 30.67 -18.25
CA GLY A 100 27.85 29.63 -17.49
C GLY A 100 26.94 28.74 -18.34
N VAL A 101 26.50 27.64 -17.75
CA VAL A 101 25.58 26.70 -18.40
C VAL A 101 24.56 26.20 -17.40
N ASP A 102 23.31 26.13 -17.84
CA ASP A 102 22.21 25.63 -17.02
C ASP A 102 22.13 24.11 -17.11
N VAL A 103 21.91 23.47 -15.98
CA VAL A 103 21.61 22.05 -15.83
C VAL A 103 20.21 21.94 -15.27
N VAL A 104 19.36 21.17 -15.93
CA VAL A 104 17.98 20.95 -15.49
C VAL A 104 17.70 19.47 -15.32
N VAL A 105 16.87 19.17 -14.32
CA VAL A 105 16.35 17.84 -14.04
C VAL A 105 14.86 17.86 -14.31
N LYS A 106 14.38 16.98 -15.19
CA LYS A 106 12.96 16.88 -15.56
C LYS A 106 12.40 15.48 -15.30
N VAL A 107 11.09 15.41 -15.04
CA VAL A 107 10.29 14.17 -15.11
C VAL A 107 9.21 14.39 -16.14
N GLY A 108 9.32 13.68 -17.27
CA GLY A 108 8.54 14.04 -18.47
C GLY A 108 8.80 15.52 -18.84
N GLU A 109 7.75 16.33 -18.89
CA GLU A 109 7.86 17.77 -19.20
C GLU A 109 8.06 18.65 -17.96
N LYS A 110 7.85 18.11 -16.75
CA LYS A 110 7.89 18.89 -15.50
C LYS A 110 9.33 19.15 -15.06
N LEU A 111 9.68 20.42 -14.88
CA LEU A 111 10.95 20.83 -14.27
C LEU A 111 10.94 20.51 -12.76
N ILE A 112 11.89 19.70 -12.32
CA ILE A 112 12.05 19.31 -10.92
C ILE A 112 13.12 20.16 -10.23
N ALA A 113 14.26 20.35 -10.90
CA ALA A 113 15.36 21.14 -10.38
C ALA A 113 16.13 21.84 -11.51
N SER A 114 16.79 22.94 -11.17
CA SER A 114 17.70 23.67 -12.06
C SER A 114 18.90 24.14 -11.27
N GLU A 115 20.06 24.17 -11.91
CA GLU A 115 21.30 24.72 -11.37
C GLU A 115 22.11 25.39 -12.47
N LYS A 116 22.76 26.51 -12.16
CA LYS A 116 23.63 27.21 -13.11
C LYS A 116 25.10 27.01 -12.73
N ILE A 117 25.85 26.37 -13.62
CA ILE A 117 27.30 26.20 -13.51
C ILE A 117 27.96 27.47 -14.06
N LYS A 118 28.99 28.00 -13.39
CA LYS A 118 29.67 29.25 -13.80
C LYS A 118 30.44 29.13 -15.13
N GLY A 119 30.58 27.92 -15.65
CA GLY A 119 31.35 27.61 -16.84
C GLY A 119 32.22 26.37 -16.63
N LEU A 120 32.64 25.74 -17.73
CA LEU A 120 33.52 24.56 -17.74
C LEU A 120 34.67 24.77 -18.71
N LYS A 121 35.89 24.68 -18.19
CA LYS A 121 37.10 24.63 -19.01
C LYS A 121 37.15 23.34 -19.82
N VAL A 122 38.00 23.33 -20.83
CA VAL A 122 38.26 22.12 -21.63
C VAL A 122 38.78 21.00 -20.72
N GLY A 123 38.10 19.84 -20.73
CA GLY A 123 38.39 18.68 -19.90
C GLY A 123 37.98 18.81 -18.43
N GLU A 124 37.34 19.92 -18.04
CA GLU A 124 36.84 20.09 -16.67
C GLU A 124 35.63 19.20 -16.42
N ILE A 125 35.63 18.52 -15.27
CA ILE A 125 34.53 17.71 -14.77
C ILE A 125 33.91 18.41 -13.57
N TYR A 126 32.60 18.63 -13.65
CA TYR A 126 31.77 19.12 -12.56
C TYR A 126 30.89 17.98 -12.04
N ASN A 127 30.99 17.71 -10.74
CA ASN A 127 30.17 16.69 -10.08
C ASN A 127 28.86 17.34 -9.62
N PHE A 128 27.79 17.11 -10.39
CA PHE A 128 26.46 17.58 -10.06
C PHE A 128 25.83 16.67 -9.00
N SER A 129 25.24 17.26 -7.96
CA SER A 129 24.53 16.53 -6.91
C SER A 129 23.28 17.29 -6.50
N LYS A 130 22.11 16.66 -6.60
CA LYS A 130 20.84 17.27 -6.23
C LYS A 130 19.96 16.31 -5.45
N THR A 131 19.44 16.78 -4.31
CA THR A 131 18.41 16.07 -3.55
C THR A 131 17.04 16.59 -3.96
N ILE A 132 16.16 15.67 -4.34
CA ILE A 132 14.74 15.92 -4.61
C ILE A 132 13.98 15.49 -3.36
N GLU A 133 13.24 16.42 -2.75
CA GLU A 133 12.47 16.19 -1.54
C GLU A 133 11.03 15.79 -1.86
N LYS A 134 10.43 14.98 -0.98
CA LYS A 134 9.00 14.61 -0.99
C LYS A 134 8.54 14.02 -2.31
N ILE A 135 9.20 12.94 -2.74
CA ILE A 135 8.78 12.17 -3.91
C ILE A 135 7.75 11.11 -3.51
N ASP A 136 6.67 11.01 -4.28
CA ASP A 136 5.70 9.93 -4.13
C ASP A 136 6.30 8.58 -4.53
N SER A 137 5.64 7.49 -4.14
CA SER A 137 5.97 6.16 -4.67
C SER A 137 5.60 6.05 -6.14
N GLY A 138 6.40 5.32 -6.91
CA GLY A 138 6.16 5.13 -8.34
C GLY A 138 7.41 4.88 -9.18
N ASN A 139 7.19 4.67 -10.47
CA ASN A 139 8.25 4.56 -11.47
C ASN A 139 8.48 5.94 -12.08
N TYR A 140 9.72 6.40 -12.06
CA TYR A 140 10.09 7.69 -12.61
C TYR A 140 11.13 7.54 -13.70
N SER A 141 10.94 8.28 -14.80
CA SER A 141 11.94 8.49 -15.84
C SER A 141 12.38 9.95 -15.76
N TYR A 142 13.64 10.15 -15.40
CA TYR A 142 14.21 11.47 -15.26
C TYR A 142 15.21 11.76 -16.38
N ASP A 143 15.17 12.99 -16.85
CA ASP A 143 16.10 13.52 -17.82
C ASP A 143 16.98 14.56 -17.11
N ILE A 144 18.30 14.36 -17.12
CA ILE A 144 19.26 15.41 -16.75
C ILE A 144 19.81 16.00 -18.03
N ILE A 145 19.59 17.31 -18.19
CA ILE A 145 19.86 18.03 -19.43
C ILE A 145 20.80 19.18 -19.12
N ILE A 146 21.96 19.21 -19.79
CA ILE A 146 22.85 20.37 -19.79
C ILE A 146 22.61 21.25 -21.01
N ASP A 147 22.65 22.57 -20.83
CA ASP A 147 22.29 23.56 -21.85
C ASP A 147 20.93 23.28 -22.52
N PRO A 148 19.83 23.19 -21.73
CA PRO A 148 18.51 22.86 -22.27
C PRO A 148 18.01 23.87 -23.32
N GLU A 149 18.49 25.12 -23.26
CA GLU A 149 18.15 26.18 -24.21
C GLU A 149 19.10 26.25 -25.41
N LYS A 150 20.10 25.36 -25.48
CA LYS A 150 21.04 25.23 -26.60
C LYS A 150 21.82 26.53 -26.88
N LYS A 151 22.13 27.29 -25.83
CA LYS A 151 22.82 28.59 -25.86
C LYS A 151 24.31 28.45 -26.17
N VAL A 152 24.92 27.34 -25.76
CA VAL A 152 26.34 27.05 -25.99
C VAL A 152 26.51 26.50 -27.41
N SER A 153 27.54 26.98 -28.10
CA SER A 153 27.92 26.43 -29.41
C SER A 153 28.79 25.20 -29.21
N GLU A 154 28.24 24.05 -29.54
CA GLU A 154 28.80 22.73 -29.23
C GLU A 154 29.14 21.90 -30.47
N LEU A 155 30.00 20.90 -30.28
CA LEU A 155 30.31 19.87 -31.27
C LEU A 155 29.12 18.93 -31.47
N SER A 156 28.54 18.46 -30.36
CA SER A 156 27.33 17.64 -30.34
C SER A 156 26.34 18.22 -29.34
N LYS A 157 25.05 18.06 -29.63
CA LYS A 157 23.94 18.40 -28.72
C LYS A 157 23.16 17.16 -28.26
N LEU A 158 23.59 15.97 -28.70
CA LEU A 158 22.91 14.70 -28.46
C LEU A 158 23.38 14.02 -27.16
N ASN A 159 24.57 14.40 -26.68
CA ASN A 159 25.21 13.97 -25.44
C ASN A 159 24.89 14.88 -24.25
N ASN A 160 24.09 15.92 -24.47
CA ASN A 160 23.66 16.86 -23.44
C ASN A 160 22.55 16.30 -22.54
N VAL A 161 22.03 15.11 -22.84
CA VAL A 161 20.94 14.47 -22.12
C VAL A 161 21.38 13.09 -21.67
N ASP A 162 21.23 12.81 -20.38
CA ASP A 162 21.25 11.45 -19.86
C ASP A 162 19.91 11.12 -19.21
N LYS A 163 19.49 9.87 -19.36
CA LYS A 163 18.17 9.38 -18.91
C LYS A 163 18.34 8.24 -17.96
N PHE A 164 17.56 8.26 -16.88
CA PHE A 164 17.53 7.15 -15.95
C PHE A 164 16.10 6.86 -15.50
N ASN A 165 15.85 5.57 -15.30
CA ASN A 165 14.63 5.08 -14.70
C ASN A 165 14.95 4.63 -13.28
N PHE A 166 14.12 4.99 -12.32
CA PHE A 166 14.17 4.39 -11.00
C PHE A 166 12.77 4.20 -10.42
N VAL A 167 12.70 3.34 -9.43
CA VAL A 167 11.48 3.03 -8.71
C VAL A 167 11.62 3.59 -7.30
N VAL A 168 10.71 4.50 -6.94
CA VAL A 168 10.46 4.79 -5.53
C VAL A 168 9.52 3.69 -5.04
N PRO A 169 9.96 2.77 -4.17
CA PRO A 169 9.10 1.70 -3.68
C PRO A 169 7.85 2.27 -3.03
N ASN A 170 6.75 1.52 -3.03
CA ASN A 170 5.61 1.90 -2.22
C ASN A 170 5.95 1.60 -0.76
N ASP A 171 6.00 2.64 0.08
CA ASP A 171 6.41 2.50 1.49
C ASP A 171 5.23 2.77 2.42
N SER A 172 4.01 2.63 1.90
CA SER A 172 2.81 2.63 2.72
C SER A 172 2.63 1.25 3.37
N PRO A 173 2.08 1.15 4.59
CA PRO A 173 1.64 -0.13 5.16
C PRO A 173 0.57 -0.78 4.26
N ASP A 174 0.30 -2.06 4.48
CA ASP A 174 -0.81 -2.77 3.83
C ASP A 174 -1.60 -3.53 4.90
N LEU A 175 -2.62 -2.89 5.44
CA LEU A 175 -3.48 -3.41 6.49
C LEU A 175 -4.50 -4.36 5.87
N ARG A 176 -4.63 -5.53 6.48
CA ARG A 176 -5.55 -6.54 5.97
C ARG A 176 -6.13 -7.35 7.11
N VAL A 177 -7.45 -7.51 7.11
CA VAL A 177 -8.10 -8.51 7.96
C VAL A 177 -7.86 -9.91 7.37
N THR A 178 -7.37 -10.82 8.20
CA THR A 178 -6.98 -12.18 7.77
C THR A 178 -7.86 -13.26 8.38
N ASP A 179 -8.50 -12.99 9.52
CA ASP A 179 -9.49 -13.91 10.09
C ASP A 179 -10.53 -13.18 10.95
N ILE A 180 -11.70 -13.81 11.07
CA ILE A 180 -12.76 -13.40 12.00
C ILE A 180 -13.27 -14.66 12.69
N LYS A 181 -13.44 -14.62 14.01
CA LYS A 181 -14.10 -15.70 14.77
C LYS A 181 -15.12 -15.11 15.72
N PHE A 182 -16.22 -15.82 15.90
CA PHE A 182 -17.16 -15.53 16.97
C PHE A 182 -16.67 -16.21 18.25
N ASN A 183 -16.56 -15.46 19.35
CA ASN A 183 -16.01 -15.98 20.61
C ASN A 183 -17.08 -16.37 21.64
N GLY A 184 -18.37 -16.30 21.28
CA GLY A 184 -19.49 -16.72 22.13
C GLY A 184 -20.03 -15.66 23.09
N ILE A 185 -19.40 -14.49 23.21
CA ILE A 185 -19.79 -13.43 24.16
C ILE A 185 -20.13 -12.13 23.43
N ASN A 186 -20.97 -12.22 22.38
CA ASN A 186 -21.35 -11.07 21.52
C ASN A 186 -20.16 -10.28 20.95
N ALA A 187 -18.99 -10.90 20.88
CA ALA A 187 -17.77 -10.28 20.38
C ALA A 187 -17.20 -11.10 19.23
N LEU A 188 -16.45 -10.40 18.38
CA LEU A 188 -15.71 -10.98 17.28
C LEU A 188 -14.22 -10.85 17.57
N ASP A 189 -13.50 -11.97 17.52
CA ASP A 189 -12.05 -11.95 17.49
C ASP A 189 -11.65 -11.66 16.03
N VAL A 190 -11.08 -10.49 15.79
CA VAL A 190 -10.64 -10.07 14.46
C VAL A 190 -9.13 -10.11 14.42
N THR A 191 -8.58 -10.98 13.56
CA THR A 191 -7.15 -11.02 13.26
C THR A 191 -6.86 -10.17 12.04
N TYR A 192 -5.91 -9.24 12.17
CA TYR A 192 -5.50 -8.34 11.11
C TYR A 192 -3.99 -8.16 11.12
N CYS A 193 -3.42 -7.89 9.95
CA CYS A 193 -1.98 -7.87 9.74
C CYS A 193 -1.58 -6.63 8.94
N ASN A 194 -0.33 -6.22 9.10
CA ASN A 194 0.33 -5.34 8.15
C ASN A 194 1.21 -6.21 7.24
N VAL A 195 0.76 -6.50 6.04
CA VAL A 195 1.41 -7.46 5.13
C VAL A 195 2.53 -6.85 4.28
N TRP A 196 2.88 -5.58 4.51
CA TRP A 196 3.94 -4.88 3.78
C TRP A 196 5.18 -4.56 4.60
N THR A 197 6.19 -3.95 3.95
CA THR A 197 7.51 -3.68 4.53
C THR A 197 7.59 -2.43 5.39
N VAL A 198 6.47 -1.69 5.56
CA VAL A 198 6.48 -0.43 6.32
C VAL A 198 5.44 -0.44 7.43
N ARG A 199 5.86 -0.01 8.62
CA ARG A 199 5.03 0.10 9.83
C ARG A 199 3.94 1.16 9.65
N ASN A 200 2.70 0.88 10.08
CA ASN A 200 1.68 1.93 10.19
C ASN A 200 2.01 2.86 11.38
N GLN A 201 1.94 4.17 11.15
CA GLN A 201 2.18 5.17 12.20
C GLN A 201 0.90 5.81 12.71
N GLU A 202 -0.16 5.74 11.92
CA GLU A 202 -1.47 6.33 12.15
C GLU A 202 -2.45 5.30 12.72
N GLN A 203 -3.46 5.79 13.44
CA GLN A 203 -4.55 4.96 13.95
C GLN A 203 -5.56 4.69 12.83
N PHE A 204 -6.18 3.52 12.84
CA PHE A 204 -7.23 3.14 11.90
C PHE A 204 -8.50 2.71 12.65
N GLN A 205 -9.61 2.59 11.93
CA GLN A 205 -10.92 2.24 12.49
C GLN A 205 -11.49 0.96 11.89
N PHE A 206 -12.07 0.10 12.73
CA PHE A 206 -12.85 -1.05 12.26
C PHE A 206 -14.31 -0.67 12.01
N LYS A 207 -14.87 -1.25 10.94
CA LYS A 207 -16.31 -1.31 10.69
C LYS A 207 -16.73 -2.76 10.54
N VAL A 208 -17.82 -3.16 11.18
CA VAL A 208 -18.37 -4.50 11.07
C VAL A 208 -19.77 -4.41 10.49
N SER A 209 -20.09 -5.30 9.56
CA SER A 209 -21.42 -5.45 8.98
C SER A 209 -21.85 -6.91 9.08
N ILE A 210 -23.07 -7.16 9.54
CA ILE A 210 -23.66 -8.50 9.65
C ILE A 210 -24.94 -8.52 8.82
N ASP A 211 -24.99 -9.39 7.81
CA ASP A 211 -26.06 -9.45 6.81
C ASP A 211 -26.39 -8.08 6.19
N GLY A 212 -25.35 -7.25 5.97
CA GLY A 212 -25.48 -5.91 5.40
C GLY A 212 -25.88 -4.81 6.39
N LYS A 213 -26.22 -5.15 7.64
CA LYS A 213 -26.46 -4.16 8.70
C LYS A 213 -25.14 -3.77 9.34
N GLU A 214 -24.80 -2.49 9.27
CA GLU A 214 -23.58 -1.96 9.90
C GLU A 214 -23.74 -1.83 11.41
N TYR A 215 -22.71 -2.29 12.12
CA TYR A 215 -22.51 -2.11 13.54
C TYR A 215 -21.28 -1.23 13.71
N ARG A 216 -21.48 -0.03 14.27
CA ARG A 216 -20.35 0.84 14.62
C ARG A 216 -19.64 0.24 15.82
N ALA A 217 -18.35 -0.05 15.66
CA ALA A 217 -17.54 -0.35 16.83
C ALA A 217 -17.59 0.90 17.71
N ALA A 218 -17.68 0.74 19.03
CA ALA A 218 -17.24 1.82 19.89
C ALA A 218 -15.84 2.20 19.40
N PRO A 219 -15.51 3.50 19.20
CA PRO A 219 -14.23 3.88 18.66
C PRO A 219 -13.15 3.36 19.62
N TYR A 220 -12.57 2.22 19.24
CA TYR A 220 -11.55 1.54 20.00
C TYR A 220 -10.27 2.28 19.63
N TRP A 221 -10.00 3.37 20.35
CA TRP A 221 -8.79 4.19 20.18
C TRP A 221 -7.55 3.47 20.72
N ASP A 222 -7.45 2.16 20.53
CA ASP A 222 -6.20 1.50 20.86
C ASP A 222 -5.14 1.89 19.85
N TYR A 223 -3.96 2.25 20.36
CA TYR A 223 -2.82 2.68 19.57
C TYR A 223 -2.11 1.45 18.98
N PHE A 224 -2.78 0.74 18.07
CA PHE A 224 -2.17 -0.41 17.39
C PHE A 224 -1.25 0.09 16.28
N ARG A 225 0.06 -0.01 16.53
CA ARG A 225 1.12 0.14 15.53
C ARG A 225 1.63 -1.24 15.17
N LEU A 226 1.25 -1.73 14.01
CA LEU A 226 1.72 -2.97 13.40
C LEU A 226 3.03 -2.72 12.65
N SER A 227 4.09 -3.39 13.09
CA SER A 227 5.32 -3.44 12.30
C SER A 227 5.10 -4.27 11.02
N PRO A 228 6.03 -4.17 10.06
CA PRO A 228 6.01 -5.01 8.87
C PRO A 228 5.87 -6.51 9.20
N GLY A 229 4.86 -7.17 8.65
CA GLY A 229 4.57 -8.59 8.85
C GLY A 229 3.90 -8.94 10.18
N ASP A 230 3.69 -7.98 11.09
CA ASP A 230 3.00 -8.24 12.36
C ASP A 230 1.50 -8.49 12.11
N CYS A 231 0.94 -9.40 12.91
CA CYS A 231 -0.50 -9.62 13.02
C CYS A 231 -0.92 -9.46 14.48
N LEU A 232 -2.10 -8.89 14.69
CA LEU A 232 -2.75 -8.78 15.99
C LEU A 232 -4.15 -9.37 15.92
N THR A 233 -4.64 -9.88 17.04
CA THR A 233 -6.05 -10.25 17.22
C THR A 233 -6.63 -9.33 18.27
N SER A 234 -7.75 -8.70 17.95
CA SER A 234 -8.47 -7.82 18.87
C SER A 234 -9.90 -8.31 19.04
N ASP A 235 -10.37 -8.26 20.28
CA ASP A 235 -11.74 -8.59 20.63
C ASP A 235 -12.59 -7.35 20.35
N ILE A 236 -13.35 -7.37 19.25
CA ILE A 236 -14.25 -6.29 18.93
C ILE A 236 -15.60 -6.59 19.58
N ILE A 237 -15.79 -5.99 20.76
CA ILE A 237 -17.01 -6.12 21.54
C ILE A 237 -18.10 -5.26 20.91
N TYR A 238 -19.17 -5.92 20.52
CA TYR A 238 -20.36 -5.27 20.03
C TYR A 238 -21.53 -5.67 20.92
N ASN A 239 -22.47 -4.75 21.16
CA ASN A 239 -23.80 -5.15 21.62
C ASN A 239 -24.55 -5.75 20.43
N LEU A 240 -24.08 -6.89 19.95
CA LEU A 240 -24.73 -7.68 18.92
C LEU A 240 -25.99 -8.25 19.55
N ASP A 241 -27.12 -7.59 19.32
CA ASP A 241 -28.43 -8.21 19.50
C ASP A 241 -28.62 -9.26 18.38
N ILE A 242 -27.78 -10.31 18.37
CA ILE A 242 -27.94 -11.46 17.47
C ILE A 242 -28.84 -12.44 18.19
N VAL A 243 -30.13 -12.29 17.91
CA VAL A 243 -31.21 -13.06 18.57
C VAL A 243 -31.44 -14.41 17.89
N ASP A 244 -30.84 -14.67 16.71
CA ASP A 244 -31.17 -15.82 15.88
C ASP A 244 -29.97 -16.69 15.50
N GLU A 245 -30.11 -17.99 15.74
CA GLU A 245 -29.25 -19.12 15.32
C GLU A 245 -29.22 -19.31 13.81
N ARG A 246 -28.45 -18.51 13.10
CA ARG A 246 -28.20 -18.75 11.67
C ARG A 246 -26.78 -18.38 11.33
N ASP A 247 -26.27 -19.03 10.30
CA ASP A 247 -25.11 -18.51 9.61
C ASP A 247 -25.37 -17.06 9.20
N LYS A 248 -24.43 -16.17 9.53
CA LYS A 248 -24.46 -14.78 9.11
C LYS A 248 -23.26 -14.46 8.23
N ASN A 249 -23.48 -13.61 7.25
CA ASN A 249 -22.37 -13.05 6.49
C ASN A 249 -21.82 -11.86 7.28
N VAL A 250 -20.59 -12.01 7.76
CA VAL A 250 -19.89 -10.97 8.52
C VAL A 250 -18.82 -10.37 7.63
N VAL A 251 -18.88 -9.06 7.46
CA VAL A 251 -17.85 -8.27 6.77
C VAL A 251 -17.17 -7.39 7.80
N VAL A 252 -15.85 -7.46 7.86
CA VAL A 252 -15.03 -6.54 8.67
C VAL A 252 -14.14 -5.74 7.74
N THR A 253 -14.24 -4.42 7.85
CA THR A 253 -13.40 -3.45 7.15
C THR A 253 -12.38 -2.89 8.13
N ILE A 254 -11.09 -3.14 7.91
CA ILE A 254 -10.01 -2.39 8.58
C ILE A 254 -9.84 -1.02 7.90
N ASP A 255 -9.38 -0.03 8.65
CA ASP A 255 -9.29 1.36 8.20
C ASP A 255 -10.49 1.89 7.42
N SER A 256 -11.69 1.61 7.94
CA SER A 256 -12.95 2.03 7.34
C SER A 256 -13.13 3.55 7.18
N GLY A 257 -12.28 4.34 7.84
CA GLY A 257 -12.21 5.80 7.70
C GLY A 257 -11.23 6.28 6.62
N ASN A 258 -10.46 5.38 6.00
CA ASN A 258 -9.36 5.69 5.08
C ASN A 258 -8.41 6.73 5.69
N ILE A 259 -7.96 6.46 6.91
CA ILE A 259 -7.08 7.34 7.68
C ILE A 259 -5.63 7.04 7.34
N VAL A 260 -5.27 5.76 7.24
CA VAL A 260 -3.92 5.30 6.95
C VAL A 260 -3.77 5.22 5.44
N LYS A 261 -2.83 5.97 4.86
CA LYS A 261 -2.53 5.81 3.43
C LYS A 261 -1.83 4.48 3.18
N GLU A 262 -2.50 3.55 2.50
CA GLU A 262 -2.05 2.18 2.33
C GLU A 262 -1.39 1.95 0.98
N SER A 263 -0.67 0.83 0.86
CA SER A 263 -0.09 0.43 -0.42
C SER A 263 -1.15 -0.14 -1.38
N ASN A 264 -2.25 -0.63 -0.82
CA ASN A 264 -3.42 -1.13 -1.51
C ASN A 264 -4.67 -0.80 -0.69
N GLU A 265 -5.53 0.08 -1.19
CA GLU A 265 -6.76 0.47 -0.49
C GLU A 265 -7.93 -0.52 -0.73
N ASN A 266 -7.73 -1.56 -1.55
CA ASN A 266 -8.80 -2.44 -2.02
C ASN A 266 -8.83 -3.82 -1.32
N ASN A 267 -8.03 -4.03 -0.28
CA ASN A 267 -7.94 -5.29 0.48
C ASN A 267 -8.28 -5.14 1.96
N ASN A 268 -8.93 -4.02 2.32
CA ASN A 268 -9.33 -3.72 3.69
C ASN A 268 -10.57 -4.50 4.16
N ASP A 269 -11.36 -5.01 3.22
CA ASP A 269 -12.55 -5.80 3.51
C ASP A 269 -12.24 -7.29 3.59
N TYR A 270 -12.74 -7.94 4.63
CA TYR A 270 -12.74 -9.40 4.75
C TYR A 270 -14.13 -9.89 5.11
N GLU A 271 -14.67 -10.78 4.26
CA GLU A 271 -15.98 -11.39 4.45
C GLU A 271 -15.83 -12.84 4.87
N LYS A 272 -16.54 -13.23 5.92
CA LYS A 272 -16.60 -14.60 6.40
C LYS A 272 -18.01 -14.93 6.86
N LYS A 273 -18.51 -16.08 6.41
CA LYS A 273 -19.74 -16.66 6.91
C LYS A 273 -19.47 -17.31 8.26
N LEU A 274 -20.11 -16.82 9.32
CA LEU A 274 -19.94 -17.32 10.69
C LEU A 274 -21.23 -17.97 11.16
N ASN A 275 -21.11 -19.15 11.77
CA ASN A 275 -22.22 -19.78 12.48
C ASN A 275 -22.26 -19.21 13.90
N PHE A 276 -23.35 -18.53 14.24
CA PHE A 276 -23.64 -18.08 15.59
C PHE A 276 -24.42 -19.20 16.26
N GLU A 277 -23.72 -20.20 16.79
CA GLU A 277 -24.36 -21.22 17.61
C GLU A 277 -24.99 -20.53 18.82
N LYS A 278 -26.27 -20.81 19.09
CA LYS A 278 -26.88 -20.36 20.33
C LYS A 278 -26.11 -20.99 21.47
N VAL A 279 -25.41 -20.13 22.18
CA VAL A 279 -24.94 -20.46 23.51
C VAL A 279 -26.22 -20.73 24.31
N ASN A 280 -26.42 -21.96 24.77
CA ASN A 280 -27.45 -22.22 25.77
C ASN A 280 -27.11 -21.38 26.99
N THR A 281 -27.83 -20.28 27.14
CA THR A 281 -27.55 -19.30 28.17
C THR A 281 -28.05 -19.75 29.53
N CYS A 282 -28.76 -20.89 29.66
CA CYS A 282 -29.34 -21.34 30.93
C CYS A 282 -29.29 -22.86 31.07
N GLU A 283 -28.80 -23.35 32.21
CA GLU A 283 -28.93 -24.73 32.67
C GLU A 283 -29.72 -24.79 33.98
N ASP A 284 -30.67 -25.72 34.11
CA ASP A 284 -31.51 -25.85 35.31
C ASP A 284 -31.26 -27.16 36.04
N SER A 285 -30.92 -27.11 37.33
CA SER A 285 -30.46 -28.31 38.05
C SER A 285 -31.55 -29.36 38.31
N ASP A 286 -32.82 -28.97 38.24
CA ASP A 286 -34.01 -29.80 38.45
C ASP A 286 -34.88 -29.95 37.19
N GLY A 287 -34.42 -29.42 36.06
CA GLY A 287 -35.03 -29.64 34.74
C GLY A 287 -36.25 -28.78 34.44
N GLY A 288 -36.37 -27.60 35.05
CA GLY A 288 -37.42 -26.63 34.79
C GLY A 288 -38.21 -26.34 36.07
N LYS A 289 -39.54 -26.27 35.93
CA LYS A 289 -40.40 -25.99 37.09
C LYS A 289 -40.61 -27.23 37.97
N ASP A 290 -39.82 -27.39 39.02
CA ASP A 290 -40.02 -28.36 40.11
C ASP A 290 -40.05 -27.73 41.50
N TYR A 291 -41.25 -27.29 41.91
CA TYR A 291 -41.51 -26.67 43.22
C TYR A 291 -41.12 -27.49 44.45
N TYR A 292 -40.81 -28.78 44.33
CA TYR A 292 -40.54 -29.68 45.46
C TYR A 292 -39.10 -30.18 45.51
N THR A 293 -38.29 -29.84 44.50
CA THR A 293 -36.85 -30.04 44.48
C THR A 293 -36.21 -28.67 44.60
N ARG A 294 -35.04 -28.58 45.22
CA ARG A 294 -34.31 -27.32 45.27
C ARG A 294 -33.56 -27.15 43.95
N GLY A 295 -33.95 -26.17 43.15
CA GLY A 295 -33.36 -25.82 41.87
C GLY A 295 -32.27 -24.74 41.94
N VAL A 296 -31.45 -24.72 40.90
CA VAL A 296 -30.46 -23.69 40.57
C VAL A 296 -30.44 -23.56 39.06
N SER A 297 -30.81 -22.37 38.57
CA SER A 297 -30.63 -22.02 37.17
C SER A 297 -29.31 -21.27 37.00
N THR A 298 -28.43 -21.77 36.14
CA THR A 298 -27.11 -21.20 35.87
C THR A 298 -27.09 -20.55 34.51
N ILE A 299 -26.82 -19.25 34.48
CA ILE A 299 -26.66 -18.47 33.27
C ILE A 299 -25.20 -18.46 32.85
N HIS A 300 -24.92 -18.86 31.61
CA HIS A 300 -23.58 -18.76 31.01
C HIS A 300 -23.49 -17.55 30.07
N ASN A 301 -22.30 -16.96 29.96
CA ASN A 301 -21.99 -15.85 29.07
C ASN A 301 -22.87 -14.61 29.27
N VAL A 302 -23.16 -14.24 30.52
CA VAL A 302 -24.00 -13.09 30.84
C VAL A 302 -23.32 -11.81 30.38
N SER A 303 -23.88 -11.13 29.37
CA SER A 303 -23.43 -9.79 28.99
C SER A 303 -23.59 -8.84 30.19
N SER A 304 -22.57 -8.03 30.44
CA SER A 304 -22.57 -7.02 31.52
C SER A 304 -23.76 -6.06 31.47
N LYS A 305 -24.43 -5.93 30.32
CA LYS A 305 -25.67 -5.17 30.13
C LYS A 305 -26.84 -5.71 30.96
N TYR A 306 -26.84 -7.00 31.32
CA TYR A 306 -27.91 -7.65 32.10
C TYR A 306 -27.64 -7.65 33.60
N ILE A 307 -26.41 -7.38 34.03
CA ILE A 307 -26.05 -7.35 35.45
C ILE A 307 -26.21 -5.91 35.96
N SER A 308 -27.43 -5.54 36.34
CA SER A 308 -27.60 -4.31 37.11
C SER A 308 -27.28 -4.59 38.58
N PRO A 309 -26.78 -3.62 39.37
CA PRO A 309 -26.59 -3.78 40.81
C PRO A 309 -27.91 -4.02 41.57
N PHE A 310 -29.05 -4.01 40.87
CA PHE A 310 -30.40 -4.25 41.38
C PHE A 310 -31.05 -5.51 40.77
N GLY A 311 -30.28 -6.43 40.16
CA GLY A 311 -30.80 -7.66 39.54
C GLY A 311 -30.85 -7.64 38.01
N ILE A 312 -31.24 -8.78 37.42
CA ILE A 312 -31.31 -8.97 35.96
C ILE A 312 -32.51 -8.20 35.40
N ARG A 313 -32.27 -7.24 34.48
CA ARG A 313 -33.35 -6.45 33.85
C ARG A 313 -33.76 -7.06 32.52
N GLY A 314 -34.85 -7.84 32.52
CA GLY A 314 -35.56 -8.28 31.32
C GLY A 314 -37.06 -8.15 31.52
N GLY A 315 -37.73 -7.28 30.74
CA GLY A 315 -39.15 -7.41 30.38
C GLY A 315 -40.25 -7.41 31.46
N GLY A 316 -39.92 -7.17 32.73
CA GLY A 316 -40.83 -7.12 33.86
C GLY A 316 -39.96 -6.98 35.10
N SER A 317 -40.35 -6.18 36.08
CA SER A 317 -39.58 -6.05 37.32
C SER A 317 -39.70 -7.35 38.12
N ILE A 318 -38.99 -8.39 37.72
CA ILE A 318 -38.80 -9.58 38.54
C ILE A 318 -37.71 -9.18 39.53
N ASP A 319 -38.13 -8.71 40.70
CA ASP A 319 -37.30 -8.78 41.90
C ASP A 319 -37.09 -10.27 42.16
N ILE A 320 -36.04 -10.84 41.55
CA ILE A 320 -35.59 -12.18 41.87
C ILE A 320 -35.04 -12.07 43.29
N ASN A 321 -35.90 -12.24 44.29
CA ASN A 321 -35.49 -12.38 45.70
C ASN A 321 -34.63 -13.64 45.92
N GLY A 322 -34.28 -14.36 44.85
CA GLY A 322 -33.25 -15.39 44.86
C GLY A 322 -31.89 -14.81 45.19
N LYS A 323 -31.08 -15.59 45.91
CA LYS A 323 -29.71 -15.22 46.23
C LYS A 323 -28.87 -15.37 44.97
N MET A 324 -28.61 -14.29 44.25
CA MET A 324 -27.66 -14.31 43.14
C MET A 324 -26.25 -14.51 43.71
N ILE A 325 -25.56 -15.56 43.25
CA ILE A 325 -24.16 -15.79 43.60
C ILE A 325 -23.36 -15.70 42.30
N LEU A 326 -22.45 -14.73 42.23
CA LEU A 326 -21.39 -14.75 41.22
C LEU A 326 -20.49 -15.93 41.58
N SER A 327 -20.48 -16.97 40.73
CA SER A 327 -19.65 -18.15 40.95
C SER A 327 -18.18 -17.71 41.01
N GLY A 328 -17.50 -18.08 42.09
CA GLY A 328 -16.23 -17.49 42.52
C GLY A 328 -15.15 -17.45 41.43
N GLY A 329 -15.04 -16.30 40.75
CA GLY A 329 -13.93 -15.92 39.89
C GLY A 329 -14.29 -15.63 38.43
N ASP A 330 -15.39 -16.18 37.91
CA ASP A 330 -15.78 -15.98 36.51
C ASP A 330 -16.99 -15.04 36.41
N PRO A 331 -16.81 -13.79 35.93
CA PRO A 331 -17.91 -12.84 35.79
C PRO A 331 -18.93 -13.24 34.70
N SER A 332 -18.64 -14.27 33.90
CA SER A 332 -19.51 -14.73 32.82
C SER A 332 -20.59 -15.72 33.28
N VAL A 333 -20.55 -16.21 34.53
CA VAL A 333 -21.50 -17.20 35.05
C VAL A 333 -22.31 -16.65 36.22
N VAL A 334 -23.64 -16.65 36.10
CA VAL A 334 -24.57 -16.18 37.14
C VAL A 334 -25.49 -17.32 37.54
N SER A 335 -25.45 -17.75 38.80
CA SER A 335 -26.39 -18.74 39.32
C SER A 335 -27.51 -18.07 40.11
N VAL A 336 -28.75 -18.47 39.80
CA VAL A 336 -29.98 -18.05 40.46
C VAL A 336 -30.59 -19.26 41.15
N TYR A 337 -30.73 -19.17 42.47
CA TYR A 337 -31.26 -20.26 43.29
C TYR A 337 -32.74 -20.05 43.57
N ASP A 338 -33.46 -21.16 43.64
CA ASP A 338 -34.78 -21.18 44.25
C ASP A 338 -34.73 -20.65 45.68
N ASN A 339 -35.70 -19.80 46.02
CA ASN A 339 -35.71 -19.16 47.32
C ASN A 339 -37.11 -19.05 47.92
N CYS A 340 -37.21 -19.46 49.17
CA CYS A 340 -38.39 -19.17 49.98
C CYS A 340 -38.42 -17.69 50.34
N LEU A 341 -39.52 -16.99 50.04
CA LEU A 341 -39.65 -15.57 50.43
C LEU A 341 -39.51 -15.39 51.95
N LYS A 342 -39.99 -16.38 52.70
CA LYS A 342 -39.78 -16.54 54.15
C LYS A 342 -39.69 -18.03 54.45
N GLU A 343 -38.69 -18.44 55.23
CA GLU A 343 -38.56 -19.82 55.73
C GLU A 343 -39.81 -20.23 56.53
N GLY A 344 -40.41 -21.37 56.17
CA GLY A 344 -41.70 -21.85 56.67
C GLY A 344 -42.92 -21.06 56.16
N GLY A 345 -42.72 -20.03 55.35
CA GLY A 345 -43.78 -19.25 54.71
C GLY A 345 -44.37 -19.96 53.48
N PRO A 346 -45.51 -19.48 52.96
CA PRO A 346 -46.22 -20.18 51.90
C PRO A 346 -45.68 -19.92 50.49
N GLN A 347 -44.68 -19.05 50.27
CA GLN A 347 -44.24 -18.66 48.93
C GLN A 347 -42.81 -19.14 48.62
N LEU A 348 -42.67 -19.85 47.51
CA LEU A 348 -41.43 -20.18 46.81
C LEU A 348 -41.29 -19.26 45.60
N ASN A 349 -40.12 -18.65 45.40
CA ASN A 349 -39.74 -18.06 44.12
C ASN A 349 -38.81 -19.06 43.43
N GLU A 350 -39.35 -19.73 42.42
CA GLU A 350 -38.66 -20.72 41.61
C GLU A 350 -37.96 -20.01 40.44
N ALA A 351 -36.67 -20.22 40.30
CA ALA A 351 -35.90 -19.85 39.12
C ALA A 351 -35.88 -21.04 38.18
N PHE A 352 -36.08 -20.81 36.89
CA PHE A 352 -36.04 -21.89 35.90
C PHE A 352 -35.54 -21.38 34.55
N CYS A 353 -35.05 -22.29 33.70
CA CYS A 353 -34.78 -21.98 32.30
C CYS A 353 -36.07 -22.07 31.48
N ASP A 354 -36.44 -21.00 30.77
CA ASP A 354 -37.61 -21.02 29.89
C ASP A 354 -37.35 -21.73 28.56
N GLU A 355 -38.37 -21.82 27.70
CA GLU A 355 -38.26 -22.45 26.37
C GLU A 355 -37.27 -21.74 25.42
N ASN A 356 -36.92 -20.49 25.72
CA ASN A 356 -35.93 -19.73 24.97
C ASN A 356 -34.51 -19.95 25.52
N GLY A 357 -34.33 -20.67 26.64
CA GLY A 357 -33.05 -20.82 27.32
C GLY A 357 -32.64 -19.57 28.10
N GLU A 358 -33.60 -18.69 28.42
CA GLU A 358 -33.40 -17.55 29.32
C GLU A 358 -33.77 -17.94 30.75
N VAL A 359 -33.10 -17.35 31.75
CA VAL A 359 -33.55 -17.50 33.14
C VAL A 359 -34.82 -16.70 33.34
N SER A 360 -35.83 -17.38 33.84
CA SER A 360 -37.09 -16.82 34.28
C SER A 360 -37.30 -17.14 35.76
N ALA A 361 -38.30 -16.50 36.37
CA ALA A 361 -38.71 -16.86 37.72
C ALA A 361 -40.23 -16.78 37.88
N THR A 362 -40.78 -17.63 38.73
CA THR A 362 -42.21 -17.63 39.05
C THR A 362 -42.43 -17.79 40.54
N ALA A 363 -43.50 -17.16 41.05
CA ALA A 363 -43.91 -17.29 42.44
C ALA A 363 -44.94 -18.42 42.56
N PHE A 364 -44.66 -19.39 43.43
CA PHE A 364 -45.54 -20.51 43.71
C PHE A 364 -45.93 -20.56 45.18
N MET A 365 -47.19 -20.93 45.45
CA MET A 365 -47.73 -21.00 46.82
C MET A 365 -47.67 -22.44 47.35
N CYS A 366 -46.65 -22.74 48.17
CA CYS A 366 -46.47 -24.01 48.87
C CYS A 366 -47.57 -24.23 49.93
N PRO A 367 -48.45 -25.25 49.79
CA PRO A 367 -49.55 -25.50 50.72
C PRO A 367 -49.11 -25.80 52.15
N MET A 368 -47.96 -26.47 52.31
CA MET A 368 -47.39 -26.88 53.60
C MET A 368 -46.21 -26.00 54.04
N GLY A 369 -45.98 -24.88 53.34
CA GLY A 369 -44.83 -24.00 53.55
C GLY A 369 -43.62 -24.36 52.68
N CYS A 370 -42.67 -23.43 52.62
CA CYS A 370 -41.43 -23.51 51.87
C CYS A 370 -40.24 -23.64 52.84
N ARG A 371 -39.26 -24.49 52.52
CA ARG A 371 -38.02 -24.61 53.28
C ARG A 371 -36.84 -24.87 52.33
N GLU A 372 -35.75 -24.13 52.51
CA GLU A 372 -34.50 -24.30 51.75
C GLU A 372 -34.67 -24.22 50.22
N GLY A 373 -35.60 -23.41 49.73
CA GLY A 373 -35.87 -23.25 48.30
C GLY A 373 -36.73 -24.35 47.70
N ALA A 374 -37.49 -25.10 48.50
CA ALA A 374 -38.46 -26.08 47.99
C ALA A 374 -39.73 -26.12 48.87
N CYS A 375 -40.86 -26.51 48.29
CA CYS A 375 -42.10 -26.75 49.03
C CYS A 375 -42.02 -28.03 49.88
N ILE A 376 -42.58 -27.97 51.09
CA ILE A 376 -42.71 -29.13 51.98
C ILE A 376 -43.82 -30.05 51.45
N LYS A 377 -43.58 -31.37 51.48
CA LYS A 377 -44.54 -32.41 51.08
C LYS A 377 -45.48 -32.82 52.22
#